data_AF-A0A8J2LV35-F1
#
_entry.id   AF-A0A8J2LV35-F1
#
_cell.length_a   1.000
_cell.length_b   1.000
_cell.length_c   1.000
_cell.angle_alpha   90.00
_cell.angle_beta   90.00
_cell.angle_gamma   90.00
#
_symmetry.space_group_name_H-M   'P 1'
#
loop_
_entity.id
_entity.type
_entity.pdbx_description
1 polymer ?
#
loop_
_entity_poly.entity_id
_entity_poly.type
_entity_poly.pdbx_seq_one_letter_code
_entity_poly.pdbx_strand_id
1 'polypeptide(L)'
;MNTLEKGKNFKLQMSSMVDKVRRGVAKTIQAASEGEAFHTLPDCDILGTTNRFAIKILPSNDMKPSASGFTPIHLVVKAKKGSRQTIYNCEMIAAQGIVVKTLRGNTVMEIRLPDNSQNSMGKILHPAGSTLYKIEQIKSQSFSRRFVILKFGEPFLNVVNTPIAQIFGPFSSILRYFYLINADQALEFFNLNNEKIGFLRPSYLSTAKSIIINYSDEATAVQERAAMLGASILFLIVAVRPEYGTMLQNTLH
;
A
#
# COMPACT_ATOMS: atom_id res chain seq x y z
N MET A 1 25.09 6.55 -37.49
CA MET A 1 25.85 5.99 -36.35
C MET A 1 25.06 6.08 -35.03
N ASN A 2 23.74 5.79 -35.02
CA ASN A 2 22.86 5.99 -33.83
C ASN A 2 21.83 4.87 -33.56
N THR A 3 21.81 3.81 -34.36
CA THR A 3 20.84 2.69 -34.22
C THR A 3 21.39 1.53 -33.39
N LEU A 4 22.73 1.37 -33.31
CA LEU A 4 23.35 0.28 -32.57
C LEU A 4 23.36 0.48 -31.03
N GLU A 5 23.45 1.73 -30.55
CA GLU A 5 23.47 2.03 -29.11
C GLU A 5 22.10 1.89 -28.44
N LYS A 6 21.02 2.27 -29.14
CA LYS A 6 19.63 2.06 -28.64
C LYS A 6 19.32 0.58 -28.42
N GLY A 7 19.76 -0.29 -29.33
CA GLY A 7 19.56 -1.74 -29.21
C GLY A 7 20.30 -2.36 -28.01
N LYS A 8 21.51 -1.87 -27.69
CA LYS A 8 22.29 -2.34 -26.53
C LYS A 8 21.67 -1.92 -25.20
N ASN A 9 21.22 -0.67 -25.09
CA ASN A 9 20.57 -0.17 -23.86
C ASN A 9 19.25 -0.88 -23.55
N PHE A 10 18.46 -1.19 -24.58
CA PHE A 10 17.21 -1.94 -24.41
C PHE A 10 17.45 -3.38 -23.95
N LYS A 11 18.47 -4.05 -24.52
CA LYS A 11 18.87 -5.41 -24.14
C LYS A 11 19.36 -5.49 -22.69
N LEU A 12 20.09 -4.48 -22.22
CA LEU A 12 20.56 -4.36 -20.84
C LEU A 12 19.42 -4.10 -19.84
N GLN A 13 18.43 -3.28 -20.21
CA GLN A 13 17.26 -3.04 -19.37
C GLN A 13 16.40 -4.31 -19.24
N MET A 14 16.13 -4.99 -20.37
CA MET A 14 15.43 -6.28 -20.37
C MET A 14 16.19 -7.34 -19.58
N SER A 15 17.52 -7.45 -19.73
CA SER A 15 18.29 -8.43 -18.94
C SER A 15 18.21 -8.12 -17.45
N SER A 16 18.24 -6.85 -17.03
CA SER A 16 18.11 -6.48 -15.61
C SER A 16 16.73 -6.79 -15.03
N MET A 17 15.66 -6.64 -15.83
CA MET A 17 14.29 -6.96 -15.42
C MET A 17 14.10 -8.47 -15.34
N VAL A 18 14.57 -9.20 -16.36
CA VAL A 18 14.56 -10.67 -16.37
C VAL A 18 15.41 -11.22 -15.22
N ASP A 19 16.55 -10.63 -14.89
CA ASP A 19 17.38 -11.05 -13.77
C ASP A 19 16.77 -10.72 -12.42
N LYS A 20 15.98 -9.64 -12.30
CA LYS A 20 15.22 -9.33 -11.09
C LYS A 20 14.03 -10.28 -10.92
N VAL A 21 13.29 -10.56 -12.00
CA VAL A 21 12.19 -11.52 -12.01
C VAL A 21 12.72 -12.93 -11.74
N ARG A 22 13.81 -13.34 -12.38
CA ARG A 22 14.45 -14.65 -12.19
C ARG A 22 15.05 -14.79 -10.79
N ARG A 23 15.63 -13.74 -10.22
CA ARG A 23 16.06 -13.73 -8.81
C ARG A 23 14.88 -13.75 -7.83
N GLY A 24 13.77 -13.08 -8.16
CA GLY A 24 12.52 -13.13 -7.39
C GLY A 24 11.92 -14.53 -7.40
N VAL A 25 11.78 -15.13 -8.58
CA VAL A 25 11.30 -16.49 -8.79
C VAL A 25 12.22 -17.52 -8.14
N ALA A 26 13.55 -17.38 -8.28
CA ALA A 26 14.51 -18.26 -7.62
C ALA A 26 14.41 -18.18 -6.09
N LYS A 27 14.25 -16.98 -5.52
CA LYS A 27 14.01 -16.81 -4.07
C LYS A 27 12.69 -17.42 -3.62
N THR A 28 11.64 -17.29 -4.42
CA THR A 28 10.33 -17.89 -4.13
C THR A 28 10.36 -19.42 -4.22
N ILE A 29 11.10 -19.98 -5.19
CA ILE A 29 11.30 -21.44 -5.32
C ILE A 29 12.17 -21.96 -4.18
N GLN A 30 13.21 -21.23 -3.78
CA GLN A 30 14.07 -21.60 -2.67
C GLN A 30 13.31 -21.57 -1.34
N ALA A 31 12.48 -20.54 -1.10
CA ALA A 31 11.59 -20.49 0.05
C ALA A 31 10.53 -21.60 0.07
N ALA A 32 9.99 -21.98 -1.09
CA ALA A 32 9.07 -23.12 -1.21
C ALA A 32 9.78 -24.47 -1.04
N SER A 33 11.06 -24.56 -1.42
CA SER A 33 11.90 -25.75 -1.29
C SER A 33 12.48 -25.94 0.12
N GLU A 34 12.60 -24.86 0.90
CA GLU A 34 13.12 -24.88 2.28
C GLU A 34 12.01 -25.07 3.34
N GLY A 35 10.74 -25.17 2.93
CA GLY A 35 9.62 -25.43 3.86
C GLY A 35 9.30 -24.28 4.82
N GLU A 36 9.95 -23.12 4.67
CA GLU A 36 9.68 -21.93 5.49
C GLU A 36 8.41 -21.22 4.98
N ALA A 37 7.26 -21.62 5.51
CA ALA A 37 6.05 -20.83 5.40
C ALA A 37 6.22 -19.55 6.23
N PHE A 38 6.54 -18.43 5.58
CA PHE A 38 6.58 -17.13 6.26
C PHE A 38 5.19 -16.80 6.81
N HIS A 39 5.06 -16.58 8.12
CA HIS A 39 3.77 -16.34 8.80
C HIS A 39 3.55 -14.87 9.20
N THR A 40 4.58 -14.04 9.11
CA THR A 40 4.61 -12.66 9.60
C THR A 40 5.42 -11.77 8.66
N LEU A 41 5.14 -10.47 8.70
CA LEU A 41 5.98 -9.46 8.04
C LEU A 41 7.17 -9.10 8.95
N PRO A 42 8.40 -9.03 8.40
CA PRO A 42 9.60 -8.67 9.14
C PRO A 42 9.64 -7.17 9.45
N ASP A 43 10.55 -6.75 10.34
CA ASP A 43 10.87 -5.34 10.63
C ASP A 43 9.66 -4.44 10.96
N CYS A 44 8.59 -5.00 11.53
CA CYS A 44 7.33 -4.28 11.81
C CYS A 44 7.22 -3.70 13.23
N ASP A 45 8.17 -3.97 14.13
CA ASP A 45 8.08 -3.61 15.56
C ASP A 45 7.91 -2.11 15.81
N ILE A 46 8.45 -1.28 14.92
CA ILE A 46 8.28 0.18 14.98
C ILE A 46 6.82 0.61 14.90
N LEU A 47 5.93 -0.21 14.33
CA LEU A 47 4.48 0.04 14.31
C LEU A 47 3.84 -0.05 15.68
N GLY A 48 4.46 -0.76 16.63
CA GLY A 48 4.04 -0.82 18.03
C GLY A 48 4.41 0.42 18.85
N THR A 49 5.34 1.26 18.35
CA THR A 49 5.88 2.39 19.13
C THR A 49 4.98 3.63 19.15
N THR A 50 4.09 3.74 18.17
CA THR A 50 3.14 4.85 18.09
C THR A 50 1.86 4.44 17.41
N ASN A 51 0.80 5.14 17.75
CA ASN A 51 -0.55 4.84 17.32
C ASN A 51 -1.00 5.61 16.10
N ARG A 52 -0.17 6.53 15.63
CA ARG A 52 -0.56 7.43 14.55
C ARG A 52 0.55 7.60 13.56
N PHE A 53 0.27 7.26 12.31
CA PHE A 53 1.18 7.47 11.20
C PHE A 53 0.51 8.27 10.08
N ALA A 54 1.31 9.05 9.38
CA ALA A 54 0.91 9.74 8.16
C ALA A 54 1.62 9.09 6.97
N ILE A 55 0.87 8.68 5.97
CA ILE A 55 1.38 8.21 4.69
C ILE A 55 1.31 9.41 3.74
N LYS A 56 2.47 9.90 3.29
CA LYS A 56 2.57 11.08 2.42
C LYS A 56 3.17 10.72 1.09
N ILE A 57 2.55 11.19 0.01
CA ILE A 57 3.15 11.15 -1.33
C ILE A 57 4.13 12.31 -1.42
N LEU A 58 5.37 12.03 -1.81
CA LEU A 58 6.37 13.07 -2.04
C LEU A 58 6.16 13.68 -3.43
N PRO A 59 6.33 15.02 -3.58
CA PRO A 59 6.23 15.67 -4.87
C PRO A 59 7.32 15.15 -5.81
N SER A 60 6.94 14.76 -7.02
CA SER A 60 7.82 14.20 -8.06
C SER A 60 8.39 15.31 -8.96
N ASN A 61 8.88 16.41 -8.38
CA ASN A 61 9.15 17.63 -9.15
C ASN A 61 10.23 17.47 -10.24
N ASP A 62 11.03 16.39 -10.24
CA ASP A 62 12.14 16.21 -11.21
C ASP A 62 12.17 14.85 -11.92
N MET A 63 11.16 13.99 -11.74
CA MET A 63 11.15 12.66 -12.40
C MET A 63 10.43 12.70 -13.73
N LYS A 64 11.19 12.72 -14.83
CA LYS A 64 10.64 12.55 -16.18
C LYS A 64 9.96 11.18 -16.29
N PRO A 65 8.76 11.10 -16.89
CA PRO A 65 8.13 9.81 -17.19
C PRO A 65 9.09 8.97 -18.02
N SER A 66 9.17 7.68 -17.71
CA SER A 66 9.86 6.72 -18.59
C SER A 66 9.16 6.62 -19.95
N ALA A 67 9.83 6.05 -20.95
CA ALA A 67 9.26 5.88 -22.29
C ALA A 67 7.95 5.06 -22.32
N SER A 68 7.66 4.30 -21.26
CA SER A 68 6.41 3.57 -21.05
C SER A 68 5.31 4.38 -20.35
N GLY A 69 5.54 5.67 -20.08
CA GLY A 69 4.60 6.54 -19.35
C GLY A 69 4.58 6.30 -17.83
N PHE A 70 5.41 5.39 -17.31
CA PHE A 70 5.53 5.15 -15.88
C PHE A 70 6.44 6.20 -15.21
N THR A 71 5.93 6.85 -14.17
CA THR A 71 6.70 7.76 -13.31
C THR A 71 6.82 7.14 -11.92
N PRO A 72 8.05 6.90 -11.40
CA PRO A 72 8.22 6.39 -10.05
C PRO A 72 7.63 7.36 -9.03
N ILE A 73 6.94 6.83 -8.02
CA ILE A 73 6.38 7.62 -6.94
C ILE A 73 6.97 7.15 -5.63
N HIS A 74 7.45 8.13 -4.87
CA HIS A 74 7.93 7.90 -3.53
C HIS A 74 6.85 8.30 -2.52
N LEU A 75 6.56 7.39 -1.60
CA LEU A 75 5.74 7.67 -0.44
C LEU A 75 6.58 7.50 0.82
N VAL A 76 6.22 8.22 1.87
CA VAL A 76 6.88 8.11 3.17
C VAL A 76 5.84 7.88 4.24
N VAL A 77 6.14 6.94 5.13
CA VAL A 77 5.36 6.70 6.35
C VAL A 77 6.06 7.42 7.49
N LYS A 78 5.39 8.39 8.10
CA LYS A 78 5.93 9.20 9.20
C LYS A 78 5.14 8.96 10.47
N ALA A 79 5.84 8.77 11.58
CA ALA A 79 5.21 8.82 12.90
C ALA A 79 4.62 10.22 13.12
N LYS A 80 3.44 10.34 13.73
CA LYS A 80 2.85 11.64 14.08
C LYS A 80 3.23 12.10 15.49
N LYS A 81 3.69 11.21 16.37
CA LYS A 81 4.16 11.52 17.72
C LYS A 81 5.60 12.04 17.66
N GLY A 82 5.91 13.06 18.46
CA GLY A 82 7.27 13.63 18.58
C GLY A 82 7.79 14.32 17.32
N SER A 83 9.05 14.05 16.97
CA SER A 83 9.84 14.69 15.89
C SER A 83 9.33 14.44 14.46
N ARG A 84 8.20 13.75 14.29
CA ARG A 84 7.60 13.39 13.00
C ARG A 84 8.55 12.66 12.05
N GLN A 85 9.37 11.77 12.61
CA GLN A 85 10.36 11.00 11.88
C GLN A 85 9.71 10.08 10.85
N THR A 86 10.37 9.96 9.70
CA THR A 86 10.07 8.93 8.70
C THR A 86 10.48 7.58 9.28
N ILE A 87 9.60 6.58 9.18
CA ILE A 87 9.87 5.22 9.63
C ILE A 87 10.06 4.26 8.45
N TYR A 88 9.31 4.48 7.37
CA TYR A 88 9.41 3.71 6.14
C TYR A 88 9.43 4.60 4.91
N ASN A 89 10.21 4.16 3.92
CA ASN A 89 10.20 4.67 2.57
C ASN A 89 9.44 3.68 1.69
N CYS A 90 8.52 4.17 0.88
CA CYS A 90 7.77 3.37 -0.07
C CYS A 90 8.15 3.81 -1.47
N GLU A 91 8.38 2.85 -2.34
CA GLU A 91 8.75 3.09 -3.73
C GLU A 91 7.80 2.31 -4.62
N MET A 92 7.13 3.02 -5.53
CA MET A 92 6.35 2.37 -6.57
C MET A 92 7.28 1.98 -7.73
N ILE A 93 7.24 0.70 -8.09
CA ILE A 93 8.09 0.08 -9.10
C ILE A 93 7.22 -0.59 -10.16
N ALA A 94 7.49 -0.27 -11.43
CA ALA A 94 6.80 -0.85 -12.58
C ALA A 94 6.83 -2.39 -12.55
N ALA A 95 5.72 -3.02 -12.94
CA ALA A 95 5.49 -4.47 -12.96
C ALA A 95 5.64 -5.20 -11.60
N GLN A 96 5.99 -4.50 -10.52
CA GLN A 96 6.16 -5.09 -9.19
C GLN A 96 5.10 -4.62 -8.21
N GLY A 97 4.82 -3.31 -8.15
CA GLY A 97 3.90 -2.73 -7.17
C GLY A 97 4.57 -1.68 -6.28
N ILE A 98 4.14 -1.58 -5.03
CA ILE A 98 4.77 -0.70 -4.04
C ILE A 98 5.61 -1.54 -3.09
N VAL A 99 6.89 -1.18 -2.97
CA VAL A 99 7.82 -1.80 -2.03
C VAL A 99 8.00 -0.89 -0.83
N VAL A 100 7.69 -1.40 0.36
CA VAL A 100 7.88 -0.69 1.63
C VAL A 100 9.22 -1.11 2.22
N LYS A 101 10.09 -0.15 2.51
CA LYS A 101 11.44 -0.35 3.02
C LYS A 101 11.65 0.39 4.34
N THR A 102 12.45 -0.19 5.23
CA THR A 102 12.99 0.51 6.39
C THR A 102 13.94 1.63 5.94
N LEU A 103 14.28 2.56 6.84
CA LEU A 103 15.30 3.58 6.56
C LEU A 103 16.68 2.97 6.22
N ARG A 104 16.93 1.74 6.67
CA ARG A 104 18.17 0.99 6.38
C ARG A 104 18.15 0.31 5.01
N GLY A 105 17.02 0.36 4.30
CA GLY A 105 16.85 -0.23 2.97
C GLY A 105 16.32 -1.66 2.95
N ASN A 106 16.07 -2.27 4.11
CA ASN A 106 15.46 -3.60 4.18
C ASN A 106 14.02 -3.56 3.70
N THR A 107 13.61 -4.52 2.88
CA THR A 107 12.22 -4.62 2.44
C THR A 107 11.37 -5.23 3.55
N VAL A 108 10.28 -4.56 3.89
CA VAL A 108 9.33 -4.96 4.95
C VAL A 108 8.17 -5.72 4.33
N MET A 109 7.60 -5.18 3.25
CA MET A 109 6.48 -5.79 2.53
C MET A 109 6.42 -5.27 1.09
N GLU A 110 5.81 -6.06 0.22
CA GLU A 110 5.44 -5.63 -1.13
C GLU A 110 3.92 -5.61 -1.28
N ILE A 111 3.39 -4.58 -1.92
CA ILE A 111 1.96 -4.39 -2.14
C ILE A 111 1.72 -4.44 -3.64
N ARG A 112 0.89 -5.38 -4.08
CA ARG A 112 0.58 -5.57 -5.51
C ARG A 112 -0.89 -5.36 -5.79
N LEU A 113 -1.15 -4.80 -6.95
CA LEU A 113 -2.48 -4.75 -7.54
C LEU A 113 -2.94 -6.18 -7.92
N PRO A 114 -4.25 -6.40 -8.07
CA PRO A 114 -4.78 -7.69 -8.47
C PRO A 114 -4.39 -7.99 -9.91
N ASP A 115 -3.99 -9.23 -10.18
CA ASP A 115 -3.55 -9.63 -11.53
C ASP A 115 -4.74 -9.82 -12.48
N ASN A 116 -5.92 -10.27 -12.00
CA ASN A 116 -7.16 -10.45 -12.79
C ASN A 116 -8.43 -10.80 -11.96
N SER A 117 -8.42 -10.64 -10.62
CA SER A 117 -9.57 -11.01 -9.79
C SER A 117 -10.56 -9.85 -9.65
N GLN A 118 -11.80 -10.05 -10.11
CA GLN A 118 -12.86 -9.04 -10.04
C GLN A 118 -13.21 -8.60 -8.61
N ASN A 119 -12.94 -9.45 -7.61
CA ASN A 119 -13.27 -9.15 -6.22
C ASN A 119 -12.02 -8.79 -5.39
N SER A 120 -10.82 -8.95 -5.92
CA SER A 120 -9.60 -8.64 -5.17
C SER A 120 -9.21 -7.18 -5.39
N MET A 121 -8.96 -6.46 -4.30
CA MET A 121 -8.39 -5.13 -4.35
C MET A 121 -6.86 -5.16 -4.52
N GLY A 122 -6.23 -6.26 -4.13
CA GLY A 122 -4.76 -6.44 -4.16
C GLY A 122 -4.27 -7.39 -3.08
N LYS A 123 -2.95 -7.51 -2.97
CA LYS A 123 -2.27 -8.44 -2.06
C LYS A 123 -1.04 -7.80 -1.42
N ILE A 124 -0.72 -8.24 -0.20
CA ILE A 124 0.48 -7.87 0.56
C ILE A 124 1.35 -9.12 0.68
N LEU A 125 2.59 -9.01 0.23
CA LEU A 125 3.56 -10.09 0.18
C LEU A 125 4.68 -9.87 1.20
N HIS A 126 5.18 -11.00 1.71
CA HIS A 126 6.46 -11.08 2.37
C HIS A 126 7.59 -10.68 1.40
N PRO A 127 8.71 -10.11 1.85
CA PRO A 127 9.88 -9.80 1.01
C PRO A 127 10.46 -11.00 0.23
N ALA A 128 10.17 -12.23 0.66
CA ALA A 128 10.55 -13.46 -0.06
C ALA A 128 9.62 -13.80 -1.25
N GLY A 129 8.55 -13.02 -1.46
CA GLY A 129 7.58 -13.20 -2.55
C GLY A 129 6.35 -14.03 -2.17
N SER A 130 6.23 -14.51 -0.93
CA SER A 130 5.04 -15.23 -0.45
C SER A 130 3.88 -14.27 -0.18
N THR A 131 2.66 -14.60 -0.61
CA THR A 131 1.47 -13.79 -0.29
C THR A 131 1.01 -14.07 1.12
N LEU A 132 1.08 -13.05 1.99
CA LEU A 132 0.63 -13.17 3.38
C LEU A 132 -0.83 -12.74 3.52
N TYR A 133 -1.17 -11.60 2.90
CA TYR A 133 -2.49 -11.02 3.01
C TYR A 133 -3.10 -10.76 1.63
N LYS A 134 -4.39 -11.05 1.48
CA LYS A 134 -5.20 -10.66 0.32
C LYS A 134 -6.31 -9.74 0.78
N ILE A 135 -6.60 -8.68 0.03
CA ILE A 135 -7.70 -7.77 0.32
C ILE A 135 -8.79 -8.06 -0.71
N GLU A 136 -9.96 -8.47 -0.24
CA GLU A 136 -11.09 -8.83 -1.09
C GLU A 136 -12.33 -8.03 -0.73
N GLN A 137 -13.10 -7.65 -1.73
CA GLN A 137 -14.38 -6.98 -1.57
C GLN A 137 -15.46 -8.03 -1.30
N ILE A 138 -16.16 -7.87 -0.18
CA ILE A 138 -17.34 -8.66 0.12
C ILE A 138 -18.49 -8.11 -0.74
N LYS A 139 -19.09 -8.97 -1.57
CA LYS A 139 -20.31 -8.63 -2.31
C LYS A 139 -21.46 -8.46 -1.32
N SER A 140 -21.69 -7.22 -0.88
CA SER A 140 -22.82 -6.85 -0.04
C SER A 140 -23.89 -6.16 -0.89
N GLN A 141 -25.16 -6.48 -0.64
CA GLN A 141 -26.32 -5.82 -1.29
C GLN A 141 -26.51 -4.37 -0.83
N SER A 142 -25.79 -3.93 0.20
CA SER A 142 -25.85 -2.58 0.74
C SER A 142 -24.81 -1.64 0.11
N PHE A 143 -25.13 -0.34 0.06
CA PHE A 143 -24.29 0.73 -0.49
C PHE A 143 -22.90 0.88 0.18
N SER A 144 -22.66 0.22 1.32
CA SER A 144 -21.37 0.23 2.00
C SER A 144 -20.42 -0.80 1.38
N ARG A 145 -19.32 -0.35 0.76
CA ARG A 145 -18.26 -1.25 0.28
C ARG A 145 -17.52 -1.85 1.47
N ARG A 146 -17.76 -3.13 1.75
CA ARG A 146 -17.06 -3.90 2.79
C ARG A 146 -15.95 -4.71 2.15
N PHE A 147 -14.82 -4.78 2.83
CA PHE A 147 -13.67 -5.56 2.44
C PHE A 147 -13.25 -6.47 3.58
N VAL A 148 -12.58 -7.56 3.25
CA VAL A 148 -11.94 -8.46 4.20
C VAL A 148 -10.46 -8.56 3.85
N ILE A 149 -9.62 -8.49 4.87
CA ILE A 149 -8.21 -8.85 4.76
C ILE A 149 -8.14 -10.32 5.15
N LEU A 150 -7.78 -11.16 4.19
CA LEU A 150 -7.54 -12.58 4.39
C LEU A 150 -6.07 -12.83 4.66
N LYS A 151 -5.73 -13.58 5.71
CA LYS A 151 -4.37 -14.06 5.98
C LYS A 151 -4.33 -15.55 5.64
N PHE A 152 -3.50 -15.95 4.68
CA PHE A 152 -3.46 -17.34 4.16
C PHE A 152 -4.81 -17.91 3.72
N GLY A 153 -5.73 -17.05 3.26
CA GLY A 153 -7.08 -17.46 2.83
C GLY A 153 -8.14 -17.37 3.92
N GLU A 154 -7.74 -17.27 5.19
CA GLU A 154 -8.66 -17.14 6.32
C GLU A 154 -8.94 -15.66 6.65
N PRO A 155 -10.18 -15.30 7.06
CA PRO A 155 -10.48 -13.96 7.54
C PRO A 155 -9.54 -13.53 8.67
N PHE A 156 -8.92 -12.36 8.50
CA PHE A 156 -7.99 -11.79 9.48
C PHE A 156 -8.51 -10.45 10.03
N LEU A 157 -8.93 -9.53 9.16
CA LEU A 157 -9.52 -8.25 9.55
C LEU A 157 -10.69 -7.89 8.66
N ASN A 158 -11.69 -7.23 9.24
CA ASN A 158 -12.80 -6.65 8.49
C ASN A 158 -12.55 -5.17 8.26
N VAL A 159 -12.87 -4.69 7.05
CA VAL A 159 -12.66 -3.30 6.67
C VAL A 159 -13.94 -2.72 6.10
N VAL A 160 -14.38 -1.60 6.66
CA VAL A 160 -15.55 -0.87 6.17
C VAL A 160 -15.08 0.42 5.52
N ASN A 161 -15.44 0.61 4.25
CA ASN A 161 -15.23 1.87 3.57
C ASN A 161 -16.45 2.76 3.76
N THR A 162 -16.25 3.83 4.53
CA THR A 162 -17.29 4.79 4.92
C THR A 162 -17.03 6.11 4.21
N PRO A 163 -18.01 6.65 3.46
CA PRO A 163 -17.92 7.99 2.90
C PRO A 163 -17.72 9.03 4.00
N ILE A 164 -16.84 10.01 3.77
CA ILE A 164 -16.56 11.10 4.73
C ILE A 164 -17.81 11.91 5.04
N ALA A 165 -18.73 12.03 4.08
CA ALA A 165 -20.02 12.67 4.29
C ALA A 165 -20.85 12.00 5.40
N GLN A 166 -20.73 10.68 5.59
CA GLN A 166 -21.42 9.99 6.69
C GLN A 166 -20.76 10.25 8.06
N ILE A 167 -19.47 10.59 8.08
CA ILE A 167 -18.71 10.81 9.31
C ILE A 167 -18.79 12.28 9.76
N PHE A 168 -18.68 13.22 8.82
CA PHE A 168 -18.67 14.67 9.09
C PHE A 168 -19.98 15.36 8.72
N GLY A 169 -20.95 14.64 8.16
CA GLY A 169 -22.21 15.22 7.71
C GLY A 169 -21.98 16.37 6.72
N PRO A 170 -22.75 17.46 6.81
CA PRO A 170 -22.64 18.60 5.89
C PRO A 170 -21.30 19.35 6.01
N PHE A 171 -20.57 19.19 7.13
CA PHE A 171 -19.24 19.80 7.29
C PHE A 171 -18.20 19.22 6.32
N SER A 172 -18.41 18.02 5.81
CA SER A 172 -17.52 17.42 4.80
C SER A 172 -17.39 18.30 3.54
N SER A 173 -18.51 18.87 3.08
CA SER A 173 -18.54 19.79 1.92
C SER A 173 -17.78 21.08 2.19
N ILE A 174 -17.90 21.63 3.40
CA ILE A 174 -17.18 22.83 3.82
C ILE A 174 -15.67 22.56 3.90
N LEU A 175 -15.28 21.44 4.52
CA LEU A 175 -13.88 21.04 4.64
C LEU A 175 -13.25 20.79 3.26
N ARG A 176 -13.99 20.26 2.29
CA ARG A 176 -13.53 20.15 0.90
C ARG A 176 -13.43 21.50 0.21
N TYR A 177 -14.41 22.38 0.39
CA TYR A 177 -14.42 23.72 -0.20
C TYR A 177 -13.17 24.51 0.20
N PHE A 178 -12.73 24.38 1.44
CA PHE A 178 -11.48 24.99 1.93
C PHE A 178 -10.22 24.16 1.67
N TYR A 179 -10.28 23.13 0.81
CA TYR A 179 -9.17 22.20 0.51
C TYR A 179 -8.53 21.54 1.75
N LEU A 180 -9.31 21.38 2.82
CA LEU A 180 -8.84 20.80 4.08
C LEU A 180 -8.82 19.28 4.04
N ILE A 181 -9.58 18.65 3.14
CA ILE A 181 -9.66 17.20 2.97
C ILE A 181 -9.55 16.86 1.49
N ASN A 182 -8.66 15.91 1.17
CA ASN A 182 -8.33 15.50 -0.21
C ASN A 182 -8.86 14.12 -0.61
N ALA A 183 -9.71 13.48 0.21
CA ALA A 183 -10.35 12.22 -0.18
C ALA A 183 -11.80 12.17 0.31
N ASP A 184 -12.60 11.34 -0.33
CA ASP A 184 -14.04 11.25 -0.09
C ASP A 184 -14.43 10.06 0.79
N GLN A 185 -13.46 9.22 1.06
CA GLN A 185 -13.63 7.92 1.67
C GLN A 185 -12.66 7.75 2.84
N ALA A 186 -13.07 6.90 3.76
CA ALA A 186 -12.31 6.59 4.93
C ALA A 186 -12.49 5.12 5.30
N LEU A 187 -11.44 4.50 5.83
CA LEU A 187 -11.49 3.09 6.20
C LEU A 187 -11.60 2.95 7.71
N GLU A 188 -12.42 2.02 8.14
CA GLU A 188 -12.50 1.57 9.53
C GLU A 188 -12.14 0.10 9.58
N PHE A 189 -11.21 -0.25 10.47
CA PHE A 189 -10.68 -1.60 10.61
C PHE A 189 -11.23 -2.22 11.88
N PHE A 190 -11.71 -3.44 11.75
CA PHE A 190 -12.29 -4.24 12.82
C PHE A 190 -11.56 -5.57 12.90
N ASN A 191 -11.33 -6.04 14.13
CA ASN A 191 -10.88 -7.41 14.34
C ASN A 191 -12.03 -8.40 14.08
N LEU A 192 -11.75 -9.70 14.24
CA LEU A 192 -12.76 -10.76 14.05
C LEU A 192 -13.87 -10.73 15.11
N ASN A 193 -13.62 -10.12 16.27
CA ASN A 193 -14.62 -9.88 17.30
C ASN A 193 -15.51 -8.66 17.00
N ASN A 194 -15.36 -8.04 15.83
CA ASN A 194 -16.02 -6.79 15.42
C ASN A 194 -15.70 -5.57 16.29
N GLU A 195 -14.57 -5.60 17.00
CA GLU A 195 -14.07 -4.45 17.75
C GLU A 195 -13.23 -3.56 16.82
N LYS A 196 -13.43 -2.25 16.92
CA LYS A 196 -12.71 -1.27 16.09
C LYS A 196 -11.26 -1.11 16.58
N ILE A 197 -10.32 -1.60 15.78
CA ILE A 197 -8.88 -1.56 16.08
C ILE A 197 -8.15 -0.39 15.41
N GLY A 198 -8.82 0.33 14.53
CA GLY A 198 -8.29 1.58 14.01
C GLY A 198 -9.04 2.10 12.80
N PHE A 199 -8.52 3.18 12.23
CA PHE A 199 -9.14 3.84 11.10
C PHE A 199 -8.13 4.65 10.27
N LEU A 200 -8.47 4.82 9.00
CA LEU A 200 -7.77 5.66 8.05
C LEU A 200 -8.66 6.84 7.66
N ARG A 201 -8.19 8.07 7.87
CA ARG A 201 -8.82 9.29 7.35
C ARG A 201 -7.83 10.08 6.49
N PRO A 202 -8.30 10.98 5.61
CA PRO A 202 -7.41 11.94 4.97
C PRO A 202 -6.76 12.88 5.99
N SER A 203 -5.58 13.39 5.66
CA SER A 203 -4.97 14.46 6.46
C SER A 203 -5.76 15.76 6.33
N TYR A 204 -5.99 16.41 7.47
CA TYR A 204 -6.49 17.79 7.52
C TYR A 204 -5.34 18.79 7.27
N LEU A 205 -5.63 19.91 6.60
CA LEU A 205 -4.73 21.07 6.50
C LEU A 205 -3.33 20.75 5.92
N SER A 206 -3.20 19.73 5.07
CA SER A 206 -1.90 19.39 4.46
C SER A 206 -1.93 19.63 2.96
N THR A 207 -1.01 20.48 2.50
CA THR A 207 -0.69 20.68 1.07
C THR A 207 -0.21 19.39 0.39
N ALA A 208 0.39 18.48 1.18
CA ALA A 208 0.80 17.16 0.72
C ALA A 208 -0.39 16.19 0.75
N LYS A 209 -0.71 15.60 -0.40
CA LYS A 209 -1.70 14.54 -0.57
C LYS A 209 -1.33 13.35 0.33
N SER A 210 -2.00 13.25 1.47
CA SER A 210 -1.63 12.33 2.54
C SER A 210 -2.85 11.81 3.30
N ILE A 211 -2.70 10.61 3.84
CA ILE A 211 -3.68 9.92 4.68
C ILE A 211 -3.06 9.65 6.04
N ILE A 212 -3.91 9.58 7.07
CA ILE A 212 -3.51 9.33 8.45
C ILE A 212 -4.17 8.04 8.90
N ILE A 213 -3.33 7.07 9.29
CA ILE A 213 -3.75 5.87 9.97
C ILE A 213 -3.64 6.08 11.48
N ASN A 214 -4.70 5.71 12.20
CA ASN A 214 -4.74 5.68 13.66
C ASN A 214 -5.06 4.25 14.09
N TYR A 215 -4.22 3.71 14.96
CA TYR A 215 -4.43 2.43 15.66
C TYR A 215 -5.09 2.71 17.00
N SER A 216 -5.85 1.75 17.51
CA SER A 216 -6.31 1.74 18.90
C SER A 216 -5.14 1.26 19.79
N ASP A 217 -4.76 2.05 20.82
CA ASP A 217 -3.51 1.92 21.63
C ASP A 217 -3.15 0.47 21.99
N GLU A 218 -3.94 -0.19 22.82
CA GLU A 218 -3.45 -1.37 23.56
C GLU A 218 -3.85 -2.72 22.96
N ALA A 219 -4.86 -2.77 22.09
CA ALA A 219 -5.40 -4.05 21.59
C ALA A 219 -4.85 -4.48 20.23
N THR A 220 -4.21 -3.58 19.47
CA THR A 220 -3.87 -3.85 18.06
C THR A 220 -2.48 -4.46 17.94
N ALA A 221 -2.40 -5.74 17.59
CA ALA A 221 -1.14 -6.47 17.43
C ALA A 221 -0.29 -5.91 16.28
N VAL A 222 1.04 -6.03 16.38
CA VAL A 222 1.98 -5.47 15.38
C VAL A 222 1.67 -5.95 13.96
N GLN A 223 1.30 -7.22 13.79
CA GLN A 223 0.96 -7.77 12.48
C GLN A 223 -0.39 -7.28 11.95
N GLU A 224 -1.37 -6.99 12.81
CA GLU A 224 -2.60 -6.30 12.42
C GLU A 224 -2.29 -4.88 11.95
N ARG A 225 -1.45 -4.15 12.70
CA ARG A 225 -0.97 -2.82 12.30
C ARG A 225 -0.25 -2.85 10.95
N ALA A 226 0.57 -3.86 10.70
CA ALA A 226 1.27 -4.05 9.42
C ALA A 226 0.30 -4.34 8.27
N ALA A 227 -0.68 -5.21 8.48
CA ALA A 227 -1.73 -5.49 7.49
C ALA A 227 -2.58 -4.24 7.20
N MET A 228 -2.96 -3.48 8.23
CA MET A 228 -3.69 -2.21 8.09
C MET A 228 -2.86 -1.16 7.35
N LEU A 229 -1.54 -1.08 7.58
CA LEU A 229 -0.63 -0.18 6.86
C LEU A 229 -0.60 -0.55 5.37
N GLY A 230 -0.37 -1.82 5.04
CA GLY A 230 -0.32 -2.28 3.66
C GLY A 230 -1.65 -2.06 2.93
N ALA A 231 -2.77 -2.39 3.58
CA ALA A 231 -4.10 -2.13 3.05
C ALA A 231 -4.37 -0.62 2.86
N SER A 232 -3.87 0.23 3.75
CA SER A 232 -4.01 1.69 3.64
C SER A 232 -3.21 2.27 2.48
N ILE A 233 -2.00 1.76 2.22
CA ILE A 233 -1.20 2.16 1.05
C ILE A 233 -1.88 1.68 -0.23
N LEU A 234 -2.44 0.47 -0.25
CA LEU A 234 -3.22 -0.01 -1.38
C LEU A 234 -4.46 0.86 -1.64
N PHE A 235 -5.21 1.20 -0.59
CA PHE A 235 -6.37 2.09 -0.67
C PHE A 235 -6.00 3.48 -1.18
N LEU A 236 -4.84 4.01 -0.79
CA LEU A 236 -4.34 5.29 -1.27
C LEU A 236 -4.23 5.32 -2.80
N ILE A 237 -3.73 4.25 -3.43
CA ILE A 237 -3.51 4.23 -4.88
C ILE A 237 -4.71 3.71 -5.69
N VAL A 238 -5.63 2.98 -5.07
CA VAL A 238 -6.82 2.45 -5.77
C VAL A 238 -8.04 3.37 -5.62
N ALA A 239 -8.23 3.98 -4.44
CA ALA A 239 -9.44 4.75 -4.14
C ALA A 239 -9.19 6.25 -4.02
N VAL A 240 -8.07 6.66 -3.41
CA VAL A 240 -7.78 8.09 -3.18
C VAL A 240 -7.09 8.72 -4.39
N ARG A 241 -6.14 8.00 -5.01
CA ARG A 241 -5.35 8.43 -6.18
C ARG A 241 -5.33 7.33 -7.26
N PRO A 242 -6.50 7.02 -7.85
CA PRO A 242 -6.64 5.94 -8.82
C PRO A 242 -5.72 6.08 -10.05
N GLU A 243 -5.24 7.29 -10.35
CA GLU A 243 -4.26 7.51 -11.42
C GLU A 243 -2.95 6.73 -11.20
N TYR A 244 -2.54 6.53 -9.95
CA TYR A 244 -1.33 5.77 -9.62
C TYR A 244 -1.57 4.27 -9.72
N GLY A 245 -2.74 3.80 -9.30
CA GLY A 245 -3.17 2.43 -9.53
C GLY A 245 -3.24 2.09 -11.02
N THR A 246 -3.85 2.96 -11.82
CA THR A 246 -3.97 2.80 -13.28
C THR A 246 -2.59 2.79 -13.95
N MET A 247 -1.71 3.71 -13.57
CA MET A 247 -0.35 3.76 -14.11
C MET A 247 0.44 2.48 -13.78
N LEU A 248 0.29 1.95 -12.57
CA LEU A 248 0.93 0.69 -12.18
C LEU A 248 0.33 -0.51 -12.94
N GLN A 249 -0.99 -0.55 -13.13
CA GLN A 249 -1.68 -1.60 -13.88
C GLN A 249 -1.23 -1.62 -15.35
N ASN A 250 -1.03 -0.46 -15.97
CA ASN A 250 -0.53 -0.35 -17.34
C ASN A 250 0.89 -0.92 -17.52
N THR A 251 1.65 -1.09 -16.43
CA THR A 251 2.99 -1.72 -16.49
C THR A 251 2.96 -3.24 -16.37
N LEU A 252 1.79 -3.83 -16.12
CA LEU A 252 1.61 -5.29 -16.04
C LEU A 252 1.27 -5.92 -17.40
N HIS A 253 1.01 -5.10 -18.42
CA HIS A 253 0.58 -5.50 -19.76
C HIS A 253 1.64 -5.20 -20.81
#